data_AF-C4A038-F1
#
_entry.id   AF-C4A038-F1
#
_cell.length_a   1.000
_cell.length_b   1.000
_cell.length_c   1.000
_cell.angle_alpha   90.00
_cell.angle_beta   90.00
_cell.angle_gamma   90.00
#
_symmetry.space_group_name_H-M   'P 1'
#
loop_
_entity.id
_entity.type
_entity.pdbx_description
1 polymer ?
#
loop_
_entity_poly.entity_id
_entity_poly.type
_entity_poly.pdbx_seq_one_letter_code
_entity_poly.pdbx_strand_id
1 'polypeptide(L)'
;CKASGDPHFYTPDNTRHHFQGPCTYTFAKDCIGNDFTVKTKHQPSDNNPAVSTVHAVYVIVTIDGVEWKISILQGKVVRVNGEIRTLPFFLAGGQIDVRLTGRFVRVELVDLCVVILYDGLHQVDVEIPRNYQYRLCGLCGNFNGDNTDDYRLPNGTITTDLNTFGNSWQTSDPYVACEWDPPTGDPPTLGQCDAQYSGPCDVLTAMNGTFAACHDYVDPQPYWEDCVFDMCSTEGEWLCCDLETYYDACMDMGVDPFIWRSTDLCPMDCPANSVYSPCVSPCQATCLNPDGPENCDLPCVEGCECNAGYLESGLECV
;
A
#
# COMPACT_ATOMS: atom_id res chain seq x y z
N CYS A 1 -5.64 -2.76 -6.43
CA CYS A 1 -4.35 -2.35 -7.04
C CYS A 1 -3.38 -2.12 -5.90
N LYS A 2 -2.13 -2.53 -6.04
CA LYS A 2 -1.12 -2.45 -4.98
C LYS A 2 0.23 -1.97 -5.50
N ALA A 3 1.00 -1.33 -4.63
CA ALA A 3 2.43 -1.13 -4.79
C ALA A 3 3.12 -1.36 -3.44
N SER A 4 4.16 -2.18 -3.42
CA SER A 4 4.93 -2.57 -2.23
C SER A 4 6.41 -2.70 -2.60
N GLY A 5 7.31 -2.68 -1.62
CA GLY A 5 8.73 -2.86 -1.95
C GLY A 5 9.30 -1.68 -2.75
N ASP A 6 10.08 -1.98 -3.79
CA ASP A 6 10.77 -0.98 -4.61
C ASP A 6 10.15 -0.67 -5.99
N PRO A 7 9.03 0.07 -6.03
CA PRO A 7 7.76 -0.58 -5.88
C PRO A 7 7.49 -1.65 -6.96
N HIS A 8 7.06 -2.82 -6.50
CA HIS A 8 6.40 -3.86 -7.28
C HIS A 8 4.91 -3.56 -7.37
N PHE A 9 4.38 -3.42 -8.58
CA PHE A 9 2.99 -3.03 -8.83
C PHE A 9 2.14 -4.22 -9.20
N TYR A 10 0.91 -4.26 -8.67
CA TYR A 10 -0.14 -5.20 -9.06
C TYR A 10 -1.40 -4.45 -9.48
N THR A 11 -1.74 -4.51 -10.76
CA THR A 11 -2.97 -3.89 -11.29
C THR A 11 -4.22 -4.68 -10.89
N PRO A 12 -5.42 -4.09 -10.96
CA PRO A 12 -6.68 -4.82 -10.78
C PRO A 12 -6.91 -5.96 -11.78
N ASP A 13 -6.22 -5.95 -12.92
CA ASP A 13 -6.30 -6.98 -13.96
C ASP A 13 -5.17 -8.04 -13.83
N ASN A 14 -4.52 -8.08 -12.65
CA ASN A 14 -3.47 -9.03 -12.27
C ASN A 14 -2.14 -8.87 -13.06
N THR A 15 -1.85 -7.66 -13.55
CA THR A 15 -0.53 -7.37 -14.14
C THR A 15 0.47 -7.02 -13.05
N ARG A 16 1.54 -7.83 -12.93
CA ARG A 16 2.73 -7.49 -12.13
C ARG A 16 3.75 -6.73 -12.98
N HIS A 17 4.21 -5.56 -12.50
CA HIS A 17 5.24 -4.77 -13.17
C HIS A 17 6.07 -3.93 -12.21
N HIS A 18 7.21 -3.43 -12.69
CA HIS A 18 8.18 -2.70 -11.87
C HIS A 18 8.50 -1.35 -12.50
N PHE A 19 8.55 -0.29 -11.69
CA PHE A 19 8.87 1.05 -12.17
C PHE A 19 9.60 1.89 -11.11
N GLN A 20 10.86 2.21 -11.39
CA GLN A 20 11.78 2.88 -10.46
C GLN A 20 11.80 4.41 -10.59
N GLY A 21 10.63 5.01 -10.83
CA GLY A 21 10.52 6.45 -10.99
C GLY A 21 10.62 7.20 -9.65
N PRO A 22 11.51 8.19 -9.48
CA PRO A 22 11.76 8.90 -8.20
C PRO A 22 10.92 10.19 -8.02
N CYS A 23 9.75 10.27 -8.65
CA CYS A 23 8.86 11.43 -8.60
C CYS A 23 7.49 11.10 -7.98
N THR A 24 6.53 12.03 -8.11
CA THR A 24 5.12 11.75 -7.85
C THR A 24 4.42 11.30 -9.12
N TYR A 25 3.63 10.24 -9.02
CA TYR A 25 2.91 9.63 -10.14
C TYR A 25 1.43 9.51 -9.83
N THR A 26 0.60 9.53 -10.88
CA THR A 26 -0.81 9.17 -10.75
C THR A 26 -0.91 7.66 -10.61
N PHE A 27 -1.25 7.20 -9.41
CA PHE A 27 -1.33 5.78 -9.09
C PHE A 27 -2.65 5.19 -9.60
N ALA A 28 -3.78 5.74 -9.15
CA ALA A 28 -5.11 5.35 -9.55
C ALA A 28 -6.02 6.57 -9.66
N LYS A 29 -6.74 6.72 -10.78
CA LYS A 29 -7.66 7.85 -11.01
C LYS A 29 -8.88 7.39 -11.80
N ASP A 30 -10.06 7.88 -11.42
CA ASP A 30 -11.22 7.83 -12.29
C ASP A 30 -11.05 8.87 -13.43
N CYS A 31 -10.66 8.38 -14.61
CA CYS A 31 -10.41 9.22 -15.79
C CYS A 31 -11.69 9.66 -16.52
N ILE A 32 -12.86 9.13 -16.13
CA ILE A 32 -14.13 9.42 -16.80
C ILE A 32 -14.98 10.38 -15.98
N GLY A 33 -15.26 10.03 -14.71
CA GLY A 33 -16.05 10.87 -13.80
C GLY A 33 -15.23 11.92 -13.06
N ASN A 34 -13.92 11.69 -12.91
CA ASN A 34 -13.04 12.43 -11.99
C ASN A 34 -13.51 12.36 -10.53
N ASP A 35 -14.09 11.24 -10.12
CA ASP A 35 -14.60 11.06 -8.75
C ASP A 35 -13.46 11.11 -7.72
N PHE A 36 -12.31 10.49 -8.01
CA PHE A 36 -11.14 10.49 -7.13
C PHE A 36 -9.81 10.46 -7.91
N THR A 37 -8.72 10.84 -7.24
CA THR A 37 -7.34 10.67 -7.70
C THR A 37 -6.45 10.28 -6.53
N VAL A 38 -5.74 9.17 -6.68
CA VAL A 38 -4.67 8.71 -5.78
C VAL A 38 -3.33 8.91 -6.50
N LYS A 39 -2.39 9.55 -5.82
CA LYS A 39 -1.01 9.71 -6.28
C LYS A 39 -0.07 9.08 -5.27
N THR A 40 1.04 8.54 -5.75
CA THR A 40 2.14 8.05 -4.92
C THR A 40 3.37 8.88 -5.21
N LYS A 41 4.06 9.29 -4.15
CA LYS A 41 5.40 9.86 -4.23
C LYS A 41 6.39 8.75 -3.98
N HIS A 42 7.32 8.57 -4.90
CA HIS A 42 8.43 7.66 -4.69
C HIS A 42 9.70 8.46 -4.45
N GLN A 43 10.62 7.89 -3.69
CA GLN A 43 11.95 8.46 -3.46
C GLN A 43 13.02 7.40 -3.68
N PRO A 44 14.19 7.75 -4.22
CA PRO A 44 15.32 6.83 -4.31
C PRO A 44 15.68 6.27 -2.94
N SER A 45 16.08 5.01 -2.88
CA SER A 45 16.68 4.42 -1.68
C SER A 45 18.04 5.07 -1.40
N ASP A 46 18.32 5.33 -0.13
CA ASP A 46 19.60 5.90 0.31
C ASP A 46 20.78 4.92 0.01
N ASN A 47 20.52 3.62 0.10
CA ASN A 47 21.53 2.57 -0.11
C ASN A 47 21.73 2.24 -1.59
N ASN A 48 20.66 2.30 -2.39
CA ASN A 48 20.69 2.05 -3.83
C ASN A 48 19.81 3.05 -4.59
N PRO A 49 20.37 4.18 -5.08
CA PRO A 49 19.60 5.20 -5.79
C PRO A 49 18.98 4.75 -7.12
N ALA A 50 19.29 3.54 -7.59
CA ALA A 50 18.67 2.95 -8.77
C ALA A 50 17.27 2.39 -8.49
N VAL A 51 16.89 2.24 -7.22
CA VAL A 51 15.57 1.77 -6.79
C VAL A 51 14.86 2.86 -6.01
N SER A 52 13.53 2.84 -6.04
CA SER A 52 12.69 3.84 -5.39
C SER A 52 11.58 3.19 -4.58
N THR A 53 11.14 3.84 -3.52
CA THR A 53 10.11 3.28 -2.61
C THR A 53 8.99 4.28 -2.38
N VAL A 54 7.79 3.80 -2.05
CA VAL A 54 6.64 4.66 -1.77
C VAL A 54 6.88 5.44 -0.48
N HIS A 55 6.99 6.76 -0.60
CA HIS A 55 7.28 7.65 0.52
C HIS A 55 6.07 8.46 1.01
N ALA A 56 5.09 8.67 0.13
CA ALA A 56 3.84 9.32 0.50
C ALA A 56 2.70 8.94 -0.45
N VAL A 57 1.48 8.98 0.08
CA VAL A 57 0.25 8.80 -0.68
C VAL A 57 -0.61 10.05 -0.58
N TYR A 58 -1.09 10.55 -1.71
CA TYR A 58 -1.97 11.70 -1.80
C TYR A 58 -3.32 11.28 -2.37
N VAL A 59 -4.39 11.53 -1.61
CA VAL A 59 -5.78 11.31 -2.03
C VAL A 59 -6.43 12.66 -2.27
N ILE A 60 -6.98 12.83 -3.47
CA ILE A 60 -7.67 14.03 -3.93
C ILE A 60 -9.07 13.64 -4.35
N VAL A 61 -10.08 14.29 -3.75
CA VAL A 61 -11.50 14.02 -4.00
C VAL A 61 -12.27 15.34 -3.91
N THR A 62 -13.30 15.53 -4.74
CA THR A 62 -14.20 16.69 -4.65
C THR A 62 -15.57 16.24 -4.17
N ILE A 63 -15.99 16.76 -3.02
CA ILE A 63 -17.29 16.44 -2.40
C ILE A 63 -18.03 17.75 -2.17
N ASP A 64 -19.28 17.82 -2.62
CA ASP A 64 -20.14 19.01 -2.51
C ASP A 64 -19.47 20.31 -3.02
N GLY A 65 -18.64 20.20 -4.06
CA GLY A 65 -17.90 21.31 -4.67
C GLY A 65 -16.65 21.75 -3.90
N VAL A 66 -16.25 21.03 -2.85
CA VAL A 66 -15.03 21.27 -2.07
C VAL A 66 -13.99 20.19 -2.38
N GLU A 67 -12.80 20.61 -2.80
CA GLU A 67 -11.65 19.73 -3.00
C GLU A 67 -10.98 19.43 -1.66
N TRP A 68 -10.83 18.14 -1.34
CA TRP A 68 -10.12 17.64 -0.16
C TRP A 68 -8.80 17.01 -0.60
N LYS A 69 -7.71 17.40 0.07
CA LYS A 69 -6.37 16.82 -0.14
C LYS A 69 -5.92 16.14 1.15
N ILE A 70 -5.95 14.81 1.15
CA ILE A 70 -5.40 14.01 2.23
C ILE A 70 -4.02 13.54 1.80
N SER A 71 -3.01 13.74 2.65
CA SER A 71 -1.67 13.18 2.44
C SER A 71 -1.29 12.29 3.61
N ILE A 72 -0.85 11.08 3.32
CA ILE A 72 -0.29 10.15 4.31
C ILE A 72 1.22 10.06 4.00
N LEU A 73 2.04 10.49 4.95
CA LEU A 73 3.50 10.45 4.85
C LEU A 73 4.06 9.25 5.63
N GLN A 74 5.36 8.97 5.47
CA GLN A 74 6.04 7.99 6.30
C GLN A 74 5.81 8.22 7.81
N GLY A 75 5.82 7.12 8.57
CA GLY A 75 5.49 7.13 9.99
C GLY A 75 4.00 7.43 10.27
N LYS A 76 3.13 7.20 9.27
CA LYS A 76 1.67 7.37 9.37
C LYS A 76 1.24 8.82 9.70
N VAL A 77 2.03 9.81 9.30
CA VAL A 77 1.70 11.23 9.52
C VAL A 77 0.66 11.68 8.48
N VAL A 78 -0.54 12.00 8.95
CA VAL A 78 -1.65 12.44 8.09
C VAL A 78 -1.80 13.94 8.08
N ARG A 79 -1.99 14.52 6.89
CA ARG A 79 -2.37 15.93 6.71
C ARG A 79 -3.63 16.08 5.88
N VAL A 80 -4.41 17.10 6.19
CA VAL A 80 -5.57 17.54 5.41
C VAL A 80 -5.32 18.97 4.97
N ASN A 81 -5.28 19.21 3.66
CA ASN A 81 -4.97 20.51 3.06
C ASN A 81 -3.67 21.14 3.61
N GLY A 82 -2.68 20.30 3.93
CA GLY A 82 -1.38 20.71 4.46
C GLY A 82 -1.28 20.78 6.00
N GLU A 83 -2.38 20.66 6.73
CA GLU A 83 -2.38 20.67 8.20
C GLU A 83 -2.38 19.25 8.78
N ILE A 84 -1.53 18.99 9.77
CA ILE A 84 -1.47 17.69 10.46
C ILE A 84 -2.78 17.43 11.20
N ARG A 85 -3.26 16.18 11.14
CA ARG A 85 -4.43 15.69 11.88
C ARG A 85 -4.11 14.42 12.65
N THR A 86 -4.68 14.30 13.84
CA THR A 86 -4.60 13.09 14.67
C THR A 86 -5.75 12.16 14.33
N LEU A 87 -5.45 10.87 14.15
CA LEU A 87 -6.43 9.82 13.85
C LEU A 87 -7.25 9.40 15.09
N PRO A 88 -8.47 8.86 14.89
CA PRO A 88 -9.26 8.91 13.66
C PRO A 88 -9.93 10.28 13.49
N PHE A 89 -10.38 10.60 12.27
CA PHE A 89 -11.23 11.76 12.01
C PHE A 89 -12.09 11.58 10.78
N PHE A 90 -13.16 12.36 10.70
CA PHE A 90 -14.08 12.40 9.57
C PHE A 90 -14.04 13.77 8.89
N LEU A 91 -14.18 13.81 7.56
CA LEU A 91 -14.33 15.03 6.78
C LEU A 91 -15.64 14.98 5.98
N ALA A 92 -16.02 16.12 5.39
CA ALA A 92 -17.18 16.23 4.51
C ALA A 92 -18.49 15.62 5.09
N GLY A 93 -18.73 15.81 6.39
CA GLY A 93 -19.93 15.27 7.06
C GLY A 93 -19.95 13.75 7.20
N GLY A 94 -18.80 13.08 7.13
CA GLY A 94 -18.68 11.62 7.24
C GLY A 94 -18.44 10.90 5.91
N GLN A 95 -18.43 11.62 4.78
CA GLN A 95 -18.18 11.03 3.47
C GLN A 95 -16.70 10.65 3.24
N ILE A 96 -15.80 11.16 4.08
CA ILE A 96 -14.40 10.73 4.13
C ILE A 96 -14.09 10.32 5.56
N ASP A 97 -13.71 9.07 5.74
CA ASP A 97 -13.31 8.48 7.01
C ASP A 97 -11.82 8.15 6.98
N VAL A 98 -11.08 8.65 7.96
CA VAL A 98 -9.63 8.43 8.06
C VAL A 98 -9.28 7.90 9.43
N ARG A 99 -8.75 6.68 9.49
CA ARG A 99 -8.45 5.97 10.75
C ARG A 99 -7.25 5.04 10.62
N LEU A 100 -6.77 4.54 11.75
CA LEU A 100 -5.83 3.42 11.78
C LEU A 100 -6.62 2.10 11.62
N THR A 101 -6.07 1.16 10.86
CA THR A 101 -6.57 -0.21 10.74
C THR A 101 -5.38 -1.16 10.65
N GLY A 102 -5.15 -1.98 11.68
CA GLY A 102 -3.95 -2.83 11.72
C GLY A 102 -2.66 -2.03 11.52
N ARG A 103 -1.85 -2.42 10.52
CA ARG A 103 -0.63 -1.68 10.12
C ARG A 103 -0.88 -0.44 9.27
N PHE A 104 -2.10 -0.20 8.78
CA PHE A 104 -2.40 0.79 7.75
C PHE A 104 -3.11 2.03 8.29
N VAL A 105 -2.82 3.19 7.70
CA VAL A 105 -3.77 4.31 7.69
C VAL A 105 -4.77 4.03 6.57
N ARG A 106 -6.06 3.95 6.94
CA ARG A 106 -7.18 3.77 6.01
C ARG A 106 -7.85 5.10 5.73
N VAL A 107 -7.98 5.44 4.44
CA VAL A 107 -8.84 6.51 3.94
C VAL A 107 -9.97 5.86 3.15
N GLU A 108 -11.19 5.98 3.64
CA GLU A 108 -12.38 5.52 2.93
C GLU A 108 -13.17 6.69 2.38
N LEU A 109 -13.42 6.65 1.07
CA LEU A 109 -14.36 7.52 0.38
C LEU A 109 -15.72 6.82 0.40
N VAL A 110 -16.49 7.06 1.46
CA VAL A 110 -17.63 6.22 1.88
C VAL A 110 -18.65 6.01 0.76
N ASP A 111 -19.11 7.10 0.14
CA ASP A 111 -20.13 7.02 -0.92
C ASP A 111 -19.59 6.47 -2.25
N LEU A 112 -18.26 6.52 -2.44
CA LEU A 112 -17.59 5.96 -3.62
C LEU A 112 -17.19 4.50 -3.41
N CYS A 113 -17.25 4.00 -2.17
CA CYS A 113 -16.73 2.69 -1.75
C CYS A 113 -15.26 2.45 -2.19
N VAL A 114 -14.45 3.51 -2.27
CA VAL A 114 -13.02 3.43 -2.59
C VAL A 114 -12.23 3.50 -1.28
N VAL A 115 -11.35 2.53 -1.07
CA VAL A 115 -10.51 2.44 0.13
C VAL A 115 -9.05 2.56 -0.27
N ILE A 116 -8.33 3.44 0.42
CA ILE A 116 -6.89 3.61 0.28
C ILE A 116 -6.24 3.22 1.59
N LEU A 117 -5.26 2.32 1.53
CA LEU A 117 -4.47 1.84 2.65
C LEU A 117 -3.02 2.21 2.40
N TYR A 118 -2.36 2.86 3.36
CA TYR A 118 -0.90 3.05 3.33
C TYR A 118 -0.34 2.75 4.72
N ASP A 119 0.65 1.86 4.79
CA ASP A 119 1.28 1.44 6.04
C ASP A 119 2.18 2.51 6.67
N GLY A 120 2.48 3.57 5.91
CA GLY A 120 3.41 4.62 6.32
C GLY A 120 4.87 4.21 6.16
N LEU A 121 5.16 3.18 5.37
CA LEU A 121 6.51 2.66 5.14
C LEU A 121 6.72 2.25 3.68
N HIS A 122 6.15 1.14 3.22
CA HIS A 122 6.49 0.54 1.92
C HIS A 122 5.29 0.14 1.05
N GLN A 123 4.12 -0.14 1.65
CA GLN A 123 2.97 -0.70 0.94
C GLN A 123 1.77 0.24 0.88
N VAL A 124 1.25 0.42 -0.33
CA VAL A 124 -0.01 1.11 -0.62
C VAL A 124 -0.98 0.21 -1.38
N ASP A 125 -2.20 0.12 -0.90
CA ASP A 125 -3.30 -0.59 -1.55
C ASP A 125 -4.44 0.38 -1.86
N VAL A 126 -5.04 0.22 -3.04
CA VAL A 126 -6.27 0.91 -3.42
C VAL A 126 -7.28 -0.14 -3.86
N GLU A 127 -8.33 -0.27 -3.05
CA GLU A 127 -9.50 -1.09 -3.33
C GLU A 127 -10.49 -0.27 -4.15
N ILE A 128 -10.82 -0.78 -5.34
CA ILE A 128 -11.60 -0.05 -6.34
C ILE A 128 -12.83 -0.89 -6.66
N PRO A 129 -14.05 -0.39 -6.41
CA PRO A 129 -15.24 -1.17 -6.63
C PRO A 129 -15.53 -1.32 -8.12
N ARG A 130 -16.19 -2.42 -8.49
CA ARG A 130 -16.39 -2.85 -9.88
C ARG A 130 -17.14 -1.82 -10.75
N ASN A 131 -17.88 -0.88 -10.17
CA ASN A 131 -18.52 0.21 -10.93
C ASN A 131 -17.52 1.21 -11.56
N TYR A 132 -16.24 1.14 -11.19
CA TYR A 132 -15.15 1.86 -11.86
C TYR A 132 -14.47 1.08 -12.98
N GLN A 133 -14.96 -0.12 -13.33
CA GLN A 133 -14.44 -0.88 -14.46
C GLN A 133 -14.48 -0.04 -15.75
N TYR A 134 -13.42 -0.08 -16.55
CA TYR A 134 -13.20 0.73 -17.76
C TYR A 134 -13.08 2.25 -17.53
N ARG A 135 -13.09 2.73 -16.28
CA ARG A 135 -12.96 4.15 -15.94
C ARG A 135 -11.59 4.51 -15.37
N LEU A 136 -10.85 3.52 -14.88
CA LEU A 136 -9.58 3.73 -14.20
C LEU A 136 -8.48 4.11 -15.18
N CYS A 137 -7.52 4.86 -14.69
CA CYS A 137 -6.26 5.15 -15.37
C CYS A 137 -5.17 5.45 -14.32
N GLY A 138 -3.90 5.35 -14.72
CA GLY A 138 -2.73 5.54 -13.85
C GLY A 138 -1.78 4.35 -13.93
N LEU A 139 -0.84 4.28 -12.99
CA LEU A 139 0.05 3.12 -12.83
C LEU A 139 -0.72 1.82 -12.50
N CYS A 140 -1.92 1.95 -11.93
CA CYS A 140 -2.83 0.83 -11.68
C CYS A 140 -3.51 0.27 -12.94
N GLY A 141 -3.15 0.72 -14.14
CA GLY A 141 -3.78 0.26 -15.37
C GLY A 141 -5.19 0.83 -15.56
N ASN A 142 -6.02 0.10 -16.31
CA ASN A 142 -7.32 0.62 -16.77
C ASN A 142 -8.55 -0.13 -16.24
N PHE A 143 -8.34 -1.24 -15.53
CA PHE A 143 -9.35 -2.05 -14.86
C PHE A 143 -10.48 -2.48 -15.82
N ASN A 144 -10.14 -3.22 -16.86
CA ASN A 144 -11.07 -3.68 -17.89
C ASN A 144 -11.18 -5.22 -17.98
N GLY A 145 -10.33 -5.95 -17.24
CA GLY A 145 -10.19 -7.41 -17.26
C GLY A 145 -9.21 -7.96 -18.31
N ASP A 146 -8.44 -7.10 -18.99
CA ASP A 146 -7.45 -7.43 -20.01
C ASP A 146 -6.07 -6.88 -19.61
N ASN A 147 -5.22 -7.77 -19.09
CA ASN A 147 -3.87 -7.41 -18.67
C ASN A 147 -2.94 -6.96 -19.82
N THR A 148 -3.32 -7.17 -21.08
CA THR A 148 -2.46 -6.84 -22.23
C THR A 148 -2.46 -5.35 -22.58
N ASP A 149 -3.39 -4.57 -22.01
CA ASP A 149 -3.50 -3.13 -22.25
C ASP A 149 -3.37 -2.25 -21.00
N ASP A 150 -2.86 -2.81 -19.90
CA ASP A 150 -2.65 -2.09 -18.64
C ASP A 150 -1.59 -0.98 -18.76
N TYR A 151 -0.63 -1.11 -19.68
CA TYR A 151 0.41 -0.09 -19.91
C TYR A 151 -0.08 1.02 -20.86
N ARG A 152 -1.28 1.51 -20.60
CA ARG A 152 -1.92 2.58 -21.35
C ARG A 152 -1.44 3.94 -20.87
N LEU A 153 -0.95 4.75 -21.80
CA LEU A 153 -0.50 6.11 -21.56
C LEU A 153 -1.70 7.07 -21.45
N PRO A 154 -1.54 8.29 -20.89
CA PRO A 154 -2.60 9.29 -20.80
C PRO A 154 -3.23 9.70 -22.14
N ASN A 155 -2.49 9.60 -23.24
CA ASN A 155 -2.99 9.87 -24.60
C ASN A 155 -3.82 8.71 -25.20
N GLY A 156 -3.95 7.60 -24.47
CA GLY A 156 -4.69 6.41 -24.84
C GLY A 156 -3.91 5.35 -25.64
N THR A 157 -2.64 5.58 -26.00
CA THR A 157 -1.80 4.58 -26.67
C THR A 157 -1.25 3.57 -25.65
N ILE A 158 -1.00 2.34 -26.09
CA ILE A 158 -0.41 1.27 -25.26
C ILE A 158 1.08 1.15 -25.61
N THR A 159 1.93 0.93 -24.60
CA THR A 159 3.36 0.66 -24.76
C THR A 159 3.73 -0.67 -24.11
N THR A 160 4.89 -1.23 -24.47
CA THR A 160 5.51 -2.35 -23.75
C THR A 160 6.72 -1.92 -22.93
N ASP A 161 7.12 -0.65 -23.04
CA ASP A 161 8.25 -0.07 -22.31
C ASP A 161 7.77 0.51 -20.97
N LEU A 162 8.17 -0.11 -19.86
CA LEU A 162 7.71 0.23 -18.52
C LEU A 162 8.14 1.63 -18.08
N ASN A 163 9.31 2.09 -18.50
CA ASN A 163 9.75 3.46 -18.21
C ASN A 163 8.90 4.48 -18.96
N THR A 164 8.58 4.24 -20.23
CA THR A 164 7.69 5.08 -21.03
C THR A 164 6.31 5.13 -20.39
N PHE A 165 5.80 3.96 -19.95
CA PHE A 165 4.54 3.88 -19.22
C PHE A 165 4.57 4.69 -17.93
N GLY A 166 5.49 4.38 -17.01
CA GLY A 166 5.55 5.03 -15.70
C GLY A 166 5.83 6.53 -15.78
N ASN A 167 6.79 6.96 -16.61
CA ASN A 167 7.12 8.37 -16.80
C ASN A 167 5.96 9.17 -17.38
N SER A 168 5.10 8.55 -18.20
CA SER A 168 3.92 9.24 -18.75
C SER A 168 2.89 9.62 -17.67
N TRP A 169 2.90 8.93 -16.52
CA TRP A 169 2.00 9.18 -15.40
C TRP A 169 2.59 10.11 -14.33
N GLN A 170 3.78 10.67 -14.57
CA GLN A 170 4.38 11.67 -13.69
C GLN A 170 3.46 12.89 -13.55
N THR A 171 3.35 13.39 -12.34
CA THR A 171 2.50 14.55 -12.00
C THR A 171 3.23 15.47 -11.03
N SER A 172 2.70 16.69 -10.85
CA SER A 172 3.22 17.60 -9.84
C SER A 172 2.93 17.06 -8.43
N ASP A 173 3.97 17.11 -7.60
CA ASP A 173 3.87 16.99 -6.16
C ASP A 173 3.35 18.33 -5.59
N PRO A 174 2.47 18.32 -4.58
CA PRO A 174 1.90 19.53 -4.00
C PRO A 174 2.91 20.39 -3.20
N TYR A 175 4.08 19.87 -2.86
CA TYR A 175 5.06 20.49 -1.97
C TYR A 175 6.46 20.61 -2.56
N VAL A 176 6.95 19.61 -3.29
CA VAL A 176 8.35 19.54 -3.77
C VAL A 176 8.41 19.14 -5.24
N ALA A 177 8.90 20.03 -6.11
CA ALA A 177 9.10 19.70 -7.53
C ALA A 177 10.01 18.48 -7.71
N CYS A 178 9.76 17.67 -8.74
CA CYS A 178 10.68 16.58 -9.06
C CYS A 178 11.93 17.14 -9.75
N GLU A 179 13.08 16.93 -9.13
CA GLU A 179 14.40 17.35 -9.64
C GLU A 179 15.25 16.17 -10.13
N TRP A 180 14.68 14.96 -10.09
CA TRP A 180 15.35 13.73 -10.50
C TRP A 180 15.15 13.46 -11.98
N ASP A 181 16.17 12.87 -12.60
CA ASP A 181 16.05 12.35 -13.95
C ASP A 181 15.11 11.12 -13.97
N PRO A 182 14.29 10.95 -15.02
CA PRO A 182 13.48 9.76 -15.18
C PRO A 182 14.36 8.51 -15.32
N PRO A 183 13.92 7.33 -14.84
CA PRO A 183 14.66 6.09 -15.00
C PRO A 183 14.87 5.76 -16.48
N THR A 184 16.03 5.17 -16.78
CA THR A 184 16.41 4.71 -18.12
C THR A 184 17.01 3.31 -18.05
N GLY A 185 16.87 2.54 -19.12
CA GLY A 185 17.32 1.14 -19.18
C GLY A 185 16.26 0.17 -18.67
N ASP A 186 16.58 -1.12 -18.68
CA ASP A 186 15.65 -2.14 -18.19
C ASP A 186 15.51 -2.03 -16.65
N PRO A 187 14.33 -2.34 -16.08
CA PRO A 187 14.18 -2.47 -14.64
C PRO A 187 15.25 -3.44 -14.11
N PRO A 188 15.84 -3.18 -12.93
CA PRO A 188 16.84 -4.09 -12.42
C PRO A 188 16.17 -5.45 -12.17
N THR A 189 16.83 -6.52 -12.62
CA THR A 189 16.36 -7.90 -12.44
C THR A 189 17.10 -8.54 -11.27
N LEU A 190 16.61 -9.70 -10.81
CA LEU A 190 17.40 -10.64 -10.01
C LEU A 190 18.85 -10.74 -10.54
N GLY A 191 19.82 -10.62 -9.63
CA GLY A 191 21.19 -10.21 -9.91
C GLY A 191 22.28 -11.00 -9.16
N GLN A 192 23.46 -10.40 -9.00
CA GLN A 192 24.67 -11.09 -8.50
C GLN A 192 24.64 -11.49 -7.01
N CYS A 193 23.75 -10.87 -6.25
CA CYS A 193 23.60 -10.98 -4.80
C CYS A 193 22.50 -11.98 -4.38
N ASP A 194 21.76 -12.56 -5.33
CA ASP A 194 20.60 -13.43 -5.05
C ASP A 194 20.97 -14.61 -4.15
N ALA A 195 22.13 -15.22 -4.38
CA ALA A 195 22.58 -16.37 -3.59
C ALA A 195 22.88 -16.01 -2.12
N GLN A 196 23.12 -14.74 -1.82
CA GLN A 196 23.32 -14.26 -0.46
C GLN A 196 21.99 -14.00 0.26
N TYR A 197 20.98 -13.53 -0.45
CA TYR A 197 19.72 -13.05 0.12
C TYR A 197 18.50 -13.95 -0.11
N SER A 198 18.65 -15.05 -0.85
CA SER A 198 17.57 -16.02 -1.08
C SER A 198 17.14 -16.77 0.17
N GLY A 199 18.11 -17.20 1.00
CA GLY A 199 17.85 -18.03 2.18
C GLY A 199 16.81 -17.45 3.15
N PRO A 200 16.89 -16.17 3.54
CA PRO A 200 15.85 -15.53 4.34
C PRO A 200 14.45 -15.52 3.70
N CYS A 201 14.36 -15.36 2.38
CA CYS A 201 13.10 -15.32 1.63
C CYS A 201 12.44 -16.70 1.47
N ASP A 202 13.18 -17.80 1.61
CA ASP A 202 12.68 -19.18 1.46
C ASP A 202 11.52 -19.53 2.40
N VAL A 203 11.29 -18.75 3.46
CA VAL A 203 10.11 -18.89 4.33
C VAL A 203 8.79 -18.72 3.57
N LEU A 204 8.77 -17.92 2.49
CA LEU A 204 7.59 -17.68 1.65
C LEU A 204 7.18 -18.93 0.86
N THR A 205 8.14 -19.73 0.39
CA THR A 205 7.92 -20.89 -0.49
C THR A 205 8.01 -22.23 0.23
N ALA A 206 8.31 -22.23 1.54
CA ALA A 206 8.44 -23.43 2.34
C ALA A 206 7.11 -24.22 2.42
N MET A 207 7.06 -25.39 1.78
CA MET A 207 5.87 -26.27 1.69
C MET A 207 5.25 -26.67 3.04
N ASN A 208 6.05 -26.72 4.12
CA ASN A 208 5.59 -27.01 5.48
C ASN A 208 5.97 -25.85 6.44
N GLY A 209 5.99 -24.62 5.94
CA GLY A 209 6.30 -23.40 6.68
C GLY A 209 5.06 -22.66 7.20
N THR A 210 5.28 -21.50 7.83
CA THR A 210 4.19 -20.68 8.40
C THR A 210 3.21 -20.17 7.34
N PHE A 211 3.72 -19.90 6.14
CA PHE A 211 2.95 -19.41 5.00
C PHE A 211 2.28 -20.51 4.17
N ALA A 212 2.46 -21.79 4.50
CA ALA A 212 1.95 -22.91 3.69
C ALA A 212 0.42 -22.89 3.51
N ALA A 213 -0.32 -22.35 4.48
CA ALA A 213 -1.77 -22.19 4.38
C ALA A 213 -2.19 -21.25 3.23
N CYS A 214 -1.29 -20.38 2.78
CA CYS A 214 -1.54 -19.40 1.73
C CYS A 214 -1.31 -19.93 0.31
N HIS A 215 -0.48 -20.96 0.16
CA HIS A 215 0.05 -21.39 -1.14
C HIS A 215 -1.04 -21.84 -2.12
N ASP A 216 -2.16 -22.32 -1.60
CA ASP A 216 -3.33 -22.71 -2.41
C ASP A 216 -4.13 -21.50 -2.94
N TYR A 217 -3.92 -20.30 -2.39
CA TYR A 217 -4.67 -19.08 -2.69
C TYR A 217 -3.83 -18.04 -3.43
N VAL A 218 -2.55 -17.91 -3.07
CA VAL A 218 -1.60 -16.95 -3.65
C VAL A 218 -0.31 -17.65 -3.99
N ASP A 219 0.11 -17.60 -5.26
CA ASP A 219 1.40 -18.14 -5.69
C ASP A 219 2.55 -17.39 -4.97
N PRO A 220 3.37 -18.08 -4.14
CA PRO A 220 4.46 -17.44 -3.41
C PRO A 220 5.65 -17.07 -4.31
N GLN A 221 5.75 -17.63 -5.53
CA GLN A 221 6.95 -17.48 -6.36
C GLN A 221 7.25 -16.01 -6.73
N PRO A 222 6.28 -15.19 -7.21
CA PRO A 222 6.54 -13.77 -7.49
C PRO A 222 6.98 -12.98 -6.25
N TYR A 223 6.39 -13.26 -5.09
CA TYR A 223 6.73 -12.59 -3.83
C TYR A 223 8.11 -12.99 -3.31
N TRP A 224 8.53 -14.23 -3.55
CA TRP A 224 9.91 -14.66 -3.26
C TRP A 224 10.91 -13.93 -4.17
N GLU A 225 10.60 -13.76 -5.46
CA GLU A 225 11.46 -13.02 -6.39
C GLU A 225 11.60 -11.54 -5.97
N ASP A 226 10.48 -10.91 -5.60
CA ASP A 226 10.43 -9.56 -5.04
C ASP A 226 11.28 -9.47 -3.76
N CYS A 227 11.10 -10.40 -2.81
CA CYS A 227 11.89 -10.46 -1.58
C CYS A 227 13.40 -10.55 -1.82
N VAL A 228 13.84 -11.43 -2.72
CA VAL A 228 15.28 -11.59 -3.00
C VAL A 228 15.86 -10.32 -3.60
N PHE A 229 15.10 -9.66 -4.46
CA PHE A 229 15.49 -8.43 -5.09
C PHE A 229 15.59 -7.28 -4.08
N ASP A 230 14.54 -7.05 -3.29
CA ASP A 230 14.49 -6.00 -2.27
C ASP A 230 15.56 -6.20 -1.21
N MET A 231 15.75 -7.43 -0.72
CA MET A 231 16.82 -7.78 0.21
C MET A 231 18.21 -7.48 -0.35
N CYS A 232 18.42 -7.66 -1.66
CA CYS A 232 19.68 -7.26 -2.27
C CYS A 232 19.82 -5.75 -2.37
N SER A 233 18.79 -5.06 -2.87
CA SER A 233 18.78 -3.61 -3.08
C SER A 233 18.92 -2.81 -1.77
N THR A 234 18.64 -3.45 -0.64
CA THR A 234 18.57 -2.80 0.68
C THR A 234 19.52 -3.41 1.70
N GLU A 235 20.47 -4.23 1.27
CA GLU A 235 21.46 -4.89 2.13
C GLU A 235 20.85 -5.72 3.28
N GLY A 236 19.66 -6.28 3.06
CA GLY A 236 18.96 -7.19 3.96
C GLY A 236 17.95 -6.54 4.90
N GLU A 237 17.65 -5.25 4.76
CA GLU A 237 16.76 -4.52 5.67
C GLU A 237 15.26 -4.77 5.41
N TRP A 238 14.88 -5.28 4.23
CA TRP A 238 13.48 -5.27 3.76
C TRP A 238 12.71 -6.58 3.95
N LEU A 239 13.32 -7.63 4.51
CA LEU A 239 12.69 -8.95 4.70
C LEU A 239 11.28 -8.83 5.30
N CYS A 240 11.12 -8.03 6.35
CA CYS A 240 9.84 -7.91 7.02
C CYS A 240 8.78 -7.21 6.17
N CYS A 241 9.18 -6.25 5.33
CA CYS A 241 8.29 -5.61 4.37
C CYS A 241 7.77 -6.62 3.35
N ASP A 242 8.65 -7.50 2.86
CA ASP A 242 8.29 -8.53 1.88
C ASP A 242 7.35 -9.59 2.46
N LEU A 243 7.65 -10.07 3.68
CA LEU A 243 6.80 -11.03 4.37
C LEU A 243 5.43 -10.45 4.73
N GLU A 244 5.38 -9.17 5.12
CA GLU A 244 4.14 -8.43 5.33
C GLU A 244 3.28 -8.36 4.07
N THR A 245 3.90 -8.06 2.93
CA THR A 245 3.20 -7.96 1.64
C THR A 245 2.53 -9.29 1.27
N TYR A 246 3.25 -10.42 1.42
CA TYR A 246 2.68 -11.73 1.13
C TYR A 246 1.59 -12.14 2.12
N TYR A 247 1.76 -11.81 3.41
CA TYR A 247 0.73 -12.03 4.41
C TYR A 247 -0.57 -11.29 4.08
N ASP A 248 -0.49 -10.01 3.71
CA ASP A 248 -1.67 -9.21 3.36
C ASP A 248 -2.36 -9.75 2.10
N ALA A 249 -1.59 -10.15 1.08
CA ALA A 249 -2.13 -10.79 -0.11
C ALA A 249 -2.91 -12.08 0.25
N CYS A 250 -2.47 -12.79 1.29
CA CYS A 250 -3.17 -13.94 1.82
C CYS A 250 -4.53 -13.59 2.44
N MET A 251 -4.54 -12.56 3.28
CA MET A 251 -5.74 -12.10 3.98
C MET A 251 -6.79 -11.57 3.00
N ASP A 252 -6.34 -10.90 1.93
CA ASP A 252 -7.22 -10.44 0.83
C ASP A 252 -7.94 -11.59 0.12
N MET A 253 -7.32 -12.77 0.07
CA MET A 253 -7.93 -13.98 -0.49
C MET A 253 -8.85 -14.70 0.50
N GLY A 254 -9.02 -14.17 1.70
CA GLY A 254 -9.89 -14.70 2.74
C GLY A 254 -9.32 -15.92 3.47
N VAL A 255 -8.00 -16.08 3.47
CA VAL A 255 -7.33 -17.10 4.29
C VAL A 255 -7.50 -16.75 5.77
N ASP A 256 -7.80 -17.74 6.60
CA ASP A 256 -7.94 -17.53 8.05
C ASP A 256 -6.63 -16.93 8.64
N PRO A 257 -6.70 -15.91 9.51
CA PRO A 257 -5.52 -15.30 10.09
C PRO A 257 -4.63 -16.30 10.83
N PHE A 258 -3.34 -16.24 10.57
CA PHE A 258 -2.32 -17.08 11.21
C PHE A 258 -1.14 -16.25 11.72
N ILE A 259 -0.38 -16.83 12.66
CA ILE A 259 0.79 -16.18 13.25
C ILE A 259 2.02 -16.54 12.43
N TRP A 260 2.60 -15.55 11.75
CA TRP A 260 3.85 -15.70 11.02
C TRP A 260 5.04 -15.01 11.71
N ARG A 261 4.77 -13.98 12.51
CA ARG A 261 5.77 -13.27 13.31
C ARG A 261 6.20 -14.08 14.52
N SER A 262 7.45 -13.92 14.91
CA SER A 262 8.02 -14.46 16.14
C SER A 262 9.06 -13.52 16.72
N THR A 263 9.64 -13.87 17.86
CA THR A 263 10.74 -13.10 18.46
C THR A 263 11.96 -12.98 17.53
N ASP A 264 12.16 -13.96 16.65
CA ASP A 264 13.30 -14.04 15.74
C ASP A 264 12.93 -13.74 14.28
N LEU A 265 11.63 -13.55 13.99
CA LEU A 265 11.12 -13.27 12.64
C LEU A 265 10.14 -12.11 12.70
N CYS A 266 10.64 -10.92 12.37
CA CYS A 266 9.84 -9.71 12.20
C CYS A 266 8.90 -9.39 13.36
N PRO A 267 9.40 -9.30 14.61
CA PRO A 267 8.56 -8.90 15.74
C PRO A 267 7.93 -7.52 15.48
N MET A 268 6.66 -7.37 15.88
CA MET A 268 5.96 -6.10 15.78
C MET A 268 6.03 -5.35 17.11
N ASP A 269 6.57 -4.13 17.07
CA ASP A 269 6.57 -3.22 18.20
C ASP A 269 5.22 -2.50 18.31
N CYS A 270 4.52 -2.75 19.41
CA CYS A 270 3.25 -2.11 19.72
C CYS A 270 3.42 -0.98 20.74
N PRO A 271 2.63 0.11 20.63
CA PRO A 271 2.69 1.23 21.56
C PRO A 271 2.37 0.79 22.99
N ALA A 272 2.69 1.64 23.95
CA ALA A 272 2.37 1.37 25.35
C ALA A 272 0.88 1.06 25.51
N ASN A 273 0.57 0.10 26.38
CA ASN A 273 -0.79 -0.37 26.65
C ASN A 273 -1.48 -1.06 25.47
N SER A 274 -0.72 -1.66 24.55
CA SER A 274 -1.25 -2.55 23.52
C SER A 274 -0.42 -3.81 23.38
N VAL A 275 -0.94 -4.78 22.63
CA VAL A 275 -0.28 -6.06 22.34
C VAL A 275 -0.48 -6.44 20.87
N TYR A 276 0.51 -7.10 20.29
CA TYR A 276 0.39 -7.68 18.96
C TYR A 276 -0.71 -8.74 18.92
N SER A 277 -1.52 -8.72 17.87
CA SER A 277 -2.47 -9.77 17.55
C SER A 277 -2.53 -9.98 16.03
N PRO A 278 -2.60 -11.25 15.56
CA PRO A 278 -2.79 -11.55 14.13
C PRO A 278 -4.21 -11.21 13.64
N CYS A 279 -5.14 -10.89 14.54
CA CYS A 279 -6.53 -10.64 14.22
C CYS A 279 -7.09 -9.59 15.17
N VAL A 280 -6.93 -8.32 14.80
CA VAL A 280 -7.47 -7.15 15.50
C VAL A 280 -8.71 -6.66 14.78
N SER A 281 -9.70 -6.16 15.52
CA SER A 281 -10.81 -5.45 14.89
C SER A 281 -10.29 -4.25 14.11
N PRO A 282 -10.63 -4.07 12.82
CA PRO A 282 -10.18 -2.93 12.03
C PRO A 282 -10.86 -1.61 12.45
N CYS A 283 -11.84 -1.68 13.36
CA CYS A 283 -12.52 -0.52 13.92
C CYS A 283 -12.43 -0.53 15.46
N GLN A 284 -11.22 -0.44 15.99
CA GLN A 284 -11.00 -0.40 17.44
C GLN A 284 -11.74 0.77 18.11
N ALA A 285 -12.07 0.59 19.39
CA ALA A 285 -12.63 1.66 20.19
C ALA A 285 -11.63 2.81 20.34
N THR A 286 -12.12 4.04 20.19
CA THR A 286 -11.27 5.24 20.18
C THR A 286 -11.74 6.25 21.21
N CYS A 287 -10.91 7.23 21.55
CA CYS A 287 -11.34 8.31 22.44
C CYS A 287 -12.55 9.11 21.91
N LEU A 288 -12.77 9.13 20.59
CA LEU A 288 -13.92 9.76 19.95
C LEU A 288 -15.17 8.87 19.95
N ASN A 289 -14.99 7.55 19.98
CA ASN A 289 -16.05 6.57 20.07
C ASN A 289 -15.66 5.42 21.03
N PRO A 290 -15.87 5.60 22.35
CA PRO A 290 -15.40 4.66 23.37
C PRO A 290 -16.06 3.29 23.33
N ASP A 291 -17.28 3.20 22.80
CA ASP A 291 -18.01 1.93 22.68
C ASP A 291 -17.62 1.15 21.41
N GLY A 292 -16.76 1.75 20.56
CA GLY A 292 -16.49 1.26 19.21
C GLY A 292 -17.67 1.50 18.27
N PRO A 293 -17.46 1.43 16.94
CA PRO A 293 -18.57 1.55 15.99
C PRO A 293 -19.49 0.32 16.11
N GLU A 294 -20.81 0.57 16.18
CA GLU A 294 -21.83 -0.48 16.39
C GLU A 294 -21.78 -1.60 15.32
N ASN A 295 -21.33 -1.27 14.09
CA ASN A 295 -21.17 -2.23 13.00
C ASN A 295 -19.78 -2.07 12.39
N CYS A 296 -18.87 -2.99 12.71
CA CYS A 296 -17.60 -3.16 12.01
C CYS A 296 -17.60 -4.55 11.36
N ASP A 297 -18.20 -4.65 10.18
CA ASP A 297 -18.36 -5.92 9.44
C ASP A 297 -17.13 -6.27 8.57
N LEU A 298 -15.99 -5.61 8.83
CA LEU A 298 -14.76 -5.83 8.10
C LEU A 298 -13.99 -7.04 8.68
N PRO A 299 -13.31 -7.84 7.84
CA PRO A 299 -12.40 -8.88 8.32
C PRO A 299 -11.35 -8.31 9.29
N CYS A 300 -10.97 -9.10 10.29
CA CYS A 300 -9.90 -8.68 11.18
C CYS A 300 -8.57 -8.57 10.43
N VAL A 301 -7.69 -7.72 10.94
CA VAL A 301 -6.39 -7.41 10.34
C VAL A 301 -5.27 -7.60 11.36
N GLU A 302 -4.07 -7.91 10.89
CA GLU A 302 -2.90 -7.94 11.77
C GLU A 302 -2.57 -6.54 12.30
N GLY A 303 -2.30 -6.42 13.60
CA GLY A 303 -1.84 -5.17 14.19
C GLY A 303 -1.71 -5.19 15.71
N CYS A 304 -1.74 -4.02 16.30
CA CYS A 304 -1.70 -3.82 17.75
C CYS A 304 -3.12 -3.59 18.29
N GLU A 305 -3.52 -4.41 19.26
CA GLU A 305 -4.79 -4.28 19.97
C GLU A 305 -4.58 -3.54 21.29
N CYS A 306 -5.36 -2.49 21.55
CA CYS A 306 -5.31 -1.81 22.84
C CYS A 306 -5.74 -2.76 23.98
N ASN A 307 -4.99 -2.75 25.08
CA ASN A 307 -5.34 -3.53 26.26
C ASN A 307 -6.68 -3.07 26.85
N ALA A 308 -7.38 -3.98 27.53
CA ALA A 308 -8.63 -3.66 28.20
C ALA A 308 -8.51 -2.42 29.11
N GLY A 309 -9.37 -1.43 28.87
CA GLY A 309 -9.40 -0.16 29.60
C GLY A 309 -8.63 0.99 28.93
N TYR A 310 -7.97 0.75 27.79
CA TYR A 310 -7.32 1.76 26.97
C TYR A 310 -8.05 1.94 25.63
N LEU A 311 -7.98 3.15 25.07
CA LEU A 311 -8.63 3.49 23.80
C LEU A 311 -7.61 4.06 22.80
N GLU A 312 -7.84 3.83 21.52
CA GLU A 312 -6.98 4.37 20.47
C GLU A 312 -7.11 5.91 20.37
N SER A 313 -5.98 6.58 20.28
CA SER A 313 -5.86 8.00 19.96
C SER A 313 -4.59 8.27 19.17
N GLY A 314 -4.73 8.56 17.88
CA GLY A 314 -3.60 8.69 16.97
C GLY A 314 -2.96 7.33 16.68
N LEU A 315 -1.73 7.14 17.16
CA LEU A 315 -0.98 5.88 17.01
C LEU A 315 -0.72 5.21 18.38
N GLU A 316 -1.42 5.65 19.43
CA GLU A 316 -1.21 5.26 20.82
C GLU A 316 -2.50 4.71 21.45
N CYS A 317 -2.33 3.94 22.54
CA CYS A 317 -3.43 3.50 23.40
C CYS A 317 -3.36 4.24 24.75
N VAL A 318 -4.39 5.05 25.05
CA VAL A 318 -4.43 6.00 26.19
C VAL A 318 -5.55 5.74 27.17
#